data_AF-M6Q5P1-F1
#
_entry.id   AF-M6Q5P1-F1
#
_cell.length_a   1.000
_cell.length_b   1.000
_cell.length_c   1.000
_cell.angle_alpha   90.00
_cell.angle_beta   90.00
_cell.angle_gamma   90.00
#
_symmetry.space_group_name_H-M   'P 1'
#
loop_
_entity.id
_entity.type
_entity.pdbx_description
1 polymer ?
#
loop_
_entity_poly.entity_id
_entity_poly.type
_entity_poly.pdbx_seq_one_letter_code
_entity_poly.pdbx_strand_id
1 'polypeptide(L)'
;MGAREVEFLGRGYIQPGSRGAFRTNTQSPGISPDFTTLILIGSSDNGFYTNDTSLPNSKRILELSTADEARSLLGSGDLADAVINAFSPSKDSRFANGPQTIKALNVSKNLSASVSIPSITSGISNTIKAQIPGPRGNQIRFRITNNGTIIQIGDKDGIVNSAPIEANEFRISYTGNAGVASLTFDGVNFRVILSGTPATDGSADLSVLVKDYETISELVGFINSRPGYSAVLLSQPDRKTKTLDFISSSDAIDIKTGPYTLRSLLYWQEAFFLQTGSQKLKREQKENPARIWHLFHISPAGLLRLQPQPTI
;
A
#
# COMPACT_ATOMS: atom_id res chain seq x y z
N MET A 1 19.88 16.10 27.94
CA MET A 1 19.00 15.13 28.64
C MET A 1 19.85 13.96 29.05
N GLY A 2 20.05 13.73 30.34
CA GLY A 2 20.81 12.57 30.82
C GLY A 2 19.98 11.30 30.65
N ALA A 3 20.53 10.31 29.95
CA ALA A 3 19.96 8.97 29.93
C ALA A 3 20.14 8.37 31.33
N ARG A 4 19.04 8.11 32.05
CA ARG A 4 19.09 7.29 33.26
C ARG A 4 19.22 5.84 32.82
N GLU A 5 20.26 5.18 33.31
CA GLU A 5 20.39 3.74 33.21
C GLU A 5 19.32 3.11 34.11
N VAL A 6 18.39 2.38 33.50
CA VAL A 6 17.32 1.67 34.20
C VAL A 6 17.55 0.20 33.91
N GLU A 7 17.95 -0.55 34.94
CA GLU A 7 18.07 -2.00 34.84
C GLU A 7 16.66 -2.61 34.85
N PHE A 8 16.29 -3.25 33.73
CA PHE A 8 15.01 -3.93 33.63
C PHE A 8 15.18 -5.37 34.11
N LEU A 9 14.76 -5.64 35.34
CA LEU A 9 14.70 -6.99 35.90
C LEU A 9 13.51 -7.74 35.29
N GLY A 10 13.69 -8.24 34.07
CA GLY A 10 12.71 -9.07 33.39
C GLY A 10 12.32 -10.27 34.25
N ARG A 11 11.02 -10.54 34.34
CA ARG A 11 10.48 -11.74 35.00
C ARG A 11 9.86 -12.64 33.95
N GLY A 12 10.04 -13.95 34.10
CA GLY A 12 9.35 -14.92 33.25
C GLY A 12 7.85 -14.81 33.42
N TYR A 13 7.11 -14.86 32.30
CA TYR A 13 5.66 -14.89 32.29
C TYR A 13 5.20 -16.35 32.20
N ILE A 14 4.45 -16.83 33.18
CA ILE A 14 3.95 -18.21 33.24
C ILE A 14 2.44 -18.14 33.36
N GLN A 15 1.71 -18.88 32.54
CA GLN A 15 0.26 -19.06 32.69
C GLN A 15 -0.01 -20.16 33.74
N PRO A 16 -0.98 -20.00 34.65
CA PRO A 16 -1.23 -21.01 35.66
C PRO A 16 -1.90 -22.24 35.01
N GLY A 17 -1.56 -23.42 35.53
CA GLY A 17 -2.17 -24.68 35.09
C GLY A 17 -3.64 -24.80 35.50
N SER A 18 -4.26 -25.95 35.23
CA SER A 18 -5.70 -26.18 35.42
C SER A 18 -6.23 -26.00 36.86
N ARG A 19 -5.34 -26.00 37.86
CA ARG A 19 -5.68 -25.86 39.29
C ARG A 19 -5.25 -24.52 39.90
N GLY A 20 -4.69 -23.61 39.11
CA GLY A 20 -4.24 -22.29 39.57
C GLY A 20 -4.97 -21.16 38.83
N ALA A 21 -5.10 -20.01 39.48
CA ALA A 21 -5.63 -18.79 38.87
C ALA A 21 -4.75 -17.61 39.30
N PHE A 22 -4.41 -16.73 38.36
CA PHE A 22 -3.85 -15.42 38.71
C PHE A 22 -4.97 -14.42 38.82
N ARG A 23 -4.99 -13.70 39.94
CA ARG A 23 -5.82 -12.52 40.10
C ARG A 23 -4.93 -11.31 39.87
N THR A 24 -5.34 -10.45 38.94
CA THR A 24 -4.71 -9.14 38.78
C THR A 24 -5.08 -8.28 39.99
N ASN A 25 -4.09 -7.60 40.57
CA ASN A 25 -4.34 -6.64 41.63
C ASN A 25 -5.01 -5.42 41.01
N THR A 26 -6.14 -5.01 41.57
CA THR A 26 -6.85 -3.79 41.16
C THR A 26 -5.96 -2.58 41.42
N GLN A 27 -5.62 -1.82 40.39
CA GLN A 27 -4.92 -0.55 40.55
C GLN A 27 -5.89 0.54 41.03
N SER A 28 -5.39 1.44 41.88
CA SER A 28 -6.17 2.58 42.36
C SER A 28 -6.48 3.53 41.18
N PRO A 29 -7.70 4.06 41.07
CA PRO A 29 -8.02 5.07 40.06
C PRO A 29 -7.13 6.31 40.23
N GLY A 30 -6.57 6.85 39.14
CA GLY A 30 -5.83 8.13 39.13
C GLY A 30 -4.30 8.06 38.99
N ILE A 31 -3.71 6.87 38.83
CA ILE A 31 -2.27 6.67 38.57
C ILE A 31 -2.04 6.69 37.03
N SER A 32 -0.85 7.12 36.58
CA SER A 32 -0.50 7.25 35.14
C SER A 32 -0.95 6.04 34.30
N PRO A 33 -1.46 6.24 33.06
CA PRO A 33 -1.79 5.16 32.13
C PRO A 33 -0.60 4.23 31.82
N ASP A 34 0.63 4.66 32.09
CA ASP A 34 1.82 3.82 31.97
C ASP A 34 1.81 2.62 32.92
N PHE A 35 1.06 2.67 34.02
CA PHE A 35 0.95 1.58 34.99
C PHE A 35 -0.05 0.49 34.60
N THR A 36 -0.91 0.72 33.61
CA THR A 36 -1.84 -0.28 33.06
C THR A 36 -1.30 -0.97 31.80
N THR A 37 -0.11 -0.56 31.35
CA THR A 37 0.55 -1.10 30.16
C THR A 37 1.55 -2.18 30.54
N LEU A 38 1.40 -3.38 30.00
CA LEU A 38 2.39 -4.45 30.13
C LEU A 38 3.34 -4.43 28.93
N ILE A 39 4.65 -4.52 29.18
CA ILE A 39 5.65 -4.67 28.10
C ILE A 39 6.09 -6.12 28.05
N LEU A 40 5.99 -6.74 26.87
CA LEU A 40 6.40 -8.11 26.62
C LEU A 40 7.45 -8.15 25.51
N ILE A 41 8.49 -8.96 25.71
CA ILE A 41 9.61 -9.11 24.77
C ILE A 41 9.77 -10.61 24.50
N GLY A 42 9.88 -10.98 23.23
CA GLY A 42 10.04 -12.38 22.86
C GLY A 42 10.07 -12.59 21.35
N SER A 43 10.19 -13.83 20.91
CA SER A 43 10.13 -14.21 19.52
C SER A 43 8.69 -14.49 19.09
N SER A 44 8.37 -14.14 17.86
CA SER A 44 7.13 -14.53 17.18
C SER A 44 7.39 -14.79 15.70
N ASP A 45 6.60 -15.67 15.10
CA ASP A 45 6.74 -16.07 13.71
C ASP A 45 6.39 -14.92 12.75
N ASN A 46 5.45 -14.06 13.16
CA ASN A 46 5.04 -12.88 12.42
C ASN A 46 5.28 -11.58 13.21
N GLY A 47 5.25 -10.45 12.52
CA GLY A 47 5.42 -9.14 13.13
C GLY A 47 6.83 -8.57 12.95
N PHE A 48 6.95 -7.25 13.11
CA PHE A 48 8.17 -6.51 12.76
C PHE A 48 9.31 -6.72 13.75
N TYR A 49 10.54 -6.72 13.25
CA TYR A 49 11.73 -6.81 14.09
C TYR A 49 11.94 -5.52 14.89
N THR A 50 11.89 -5.60 16.22
CA THR A 50 11.99 -4.43 17.10
C THR A 50 13.31 -3.68 16.97
N ASN A 51 14.42 -4.33 16.58
CA ASN A 51 15.70 -3.63 16.43
C ASN A 51 15.97 -3.13 14.99
N ASP A 52 15.00 -3.20 14.08
CA ASP A 52 15.14 -2.62 12.74
C ASP A 52 15.02 -1.09 12.80
N THR A 53 16.16 -0.39 12.74
CA THR A 53 16.21 1.08 12.80
C THR A 53 15.69 1.76 11.53
N SER A 54 15.43 1.01 10.45
CA SER A 54 14.82 1.55 9.23
C SER A 54 13.30 1.72 9.35
N LEU A 55 12.68 1.11 10.37
CA LEU A 55 11.24 1.17 10.60
C LEU A 55 10.87 2.27 11.62
N PRO A 56 9.69 2.89 11.48
CA PRO A 56 9.19 3.82 12.50
C PRO A 56 8.89 3.09 13.81
N ASN A 57 8.97 3.81 14.94
CA ASN A 57 8.73 3.25 16.27
C ASN A 57 7.36 2.58 16.41
N SER A 58 6.32 3.11 15.74
CA SER A 58 4.96 2.54 15.74
C SER A 58 4.86 1.14 15.12
N LYS A 59 5.86 0.71 14.34
CA LYS A 59 5.96 -0.66 13.82
C LYS A 59 6.87 -1.54 14.67
N ARG A 60 7.88 -0.94 15.31
CA ARG A 60 8.88 -1.66 16.13
C ARG A 60 8.35 -1.99 17.52
N ILE A 61 7.48 -1.15 18.05
CA ILE A 61 6.78 -1.29 19.32
C ILE A 61 5.32 -1.52 18.99
N LEU A 62 4.85 -2.75 19.15
CA LEU A 62 3.49 -3.14 18.80
C LEU A 62 2.58 -2.85 19.98
N GLU A 63 1.76 -1.82 19.86
CA GLU A 63 0.72 -1.50 20.83
C GLU A 63 -0.54 -2.30 20.49
N LEU A 64 -0.90 -3.23 21.37
CA LEU A 64 -2.01 -4.15 21.19
C LEU A 64 -3.04 -3.89 22.27
N SER A 65 -4.31 -3.91 21.91
CA SER A 65 -5.43 -3.71 22.85
C SER A 65 -6.33 -4.94 22.99
N THR A 66 -6.17 -5.94 22.12
CA THR A 66 -6.96 -7.18 22.20
C THR A 66 -6.13 -8.41 21.84
N ALA A 67 -6.57 -9.58 22.34
CA ALA A 67 -5.96 -10.86 22.00
C ALA A 67 -6.16 -11.24 20.52
N ASP A 68 -7.25 -10.80 19.88
CA ASP A 68 -7.53 -11.09 18.46
C ASP A 68 -6.60 -10.28 17.55
N GLU A 69 -6.36 -9.01 17.89
CA GLU A 69 -5.36 -8.18 17.22
C GLU A 69 -3.95 -8.79 17.33
N ALA A 70 -3.58 -9.25 18.54
CA ALA A 70 -2.30 -9.92 18.77
C ALA A 70 -2.15 -11.19 17.91
N ARG A 71 -3.19 -12.04 17.85
CA ARG A 71 -3.20 -13.23 16.97
C ARG A 71 -3.13 -12.87 15.49
N SER A 72 -3.75 -11.78 15.07
CA SER A 72 -3.71 -11.32 13.68
C SER A 72 -2.29 -10.88 13.28
N LEU A 73 -1.61 -10.13 14.15
CA LEU A 73 -0.32 -9.51 13.86
C LEU A 73 0.89 -10.42 14.12
N LEU A 74 0.95 -11.07 15.28
CA LEU A 74 2.10 -11.88 15.71
C LEU A 74 2.02 -13.33 15.24
N GLY A 75 0.81 -13.79 14.91
CA GLY A 75 0.56 -15.14 14.43
C GLY A 75 0.72 -16.20 15.52
N SER A 76 1.96 -16.66 15.71
CA SER A 76 2.35 -17.75 16.60
C SER A 76 3.73 -17.47 17.22
N GLY A 77 4.11 -18.27 18.22
CA GLY A 77 5.38 -18.17 18.93
C GLY A 77 5.22 -17.63 20.35
N ASP A 78 6.29 -17.71 21.13
CA ASP A 78 6.30 -17.43 22.57
C ASP A 78 5.75 -16.04 22.91
N LEU A 79 6.09 -15.02 22.12
CA LEU A 79 5.57 -13.66 22.32
C LEU A 79 4.08 -13.57 22.00
N ALA A 80 3.62 -14.24 20.94
CA ALA A 80 2.20 -14.24 20.59
C ALA A 80 1.37 -14.88 21.71
N ASP A 81 1.80 -16.04 22.20
CA ASP A 81 1.16 -16.76 23.30
C ASP A 81 1.22 -15.97 24.60
N ALA A 82 2.35 -15.34 24.91
CA ALA A 82 2.51 -14.48 26.08
C ALA A 82 1.55 -13.28 26.05
N VAL A 83 1.38 -12.62 24.90
CA VAL A 83 0.44 -11.49 24.75
C VAL A 83 -1.00 -11.94 24.90
N ILE A 84 -1.40 -13.04 24.25
CA ILE A 84 -2.76 -13.59 24.35
C ILE A 84 -3.08 -13.97 25.79
N ASN A 85 -2.15 -14.65 26.45
CA ASN A 85 -2.30 -15.05 27.86
C ASN A 85 -2.27 -13.84 28.79
N ALA A 86 -1.53 -12.78 28.47
CA ALA A 86 -1.55 -11.56 29.26
C ALA A 86 -2.92 -10.87 29.27
N PHE A 87 -3.62 -10.82 28.13
CA PHE A 87 -4.99 -10.30 28.07
C PHE A 87 -5.99 -11.17 28.85
N SER A 88 -5.74 -12.48 28.98
CA SER A 88 -6.58 -13.41 29.73
C SER A 88 -5.72 -14.32 30.63
N PRO A 89 -5.23 -13.81 31.77
CA PRO A 89 -4.20 -14.48 32.57
C PRO A 89 -4.72 -15.71 33.31
N SER A 90 -6.04 -15.87 33.41
CA SER A 90 -6.70 -17.01 34.06
C SER A 90 -7.78 -17.58 33.17
N LYS A 91 -7.91 -18.91 33.17
CA LYS A 91 -9.01 -19.63 32.51
C LYS A 91 -10.34 -19.47 33.26
N ASP A 92 -10.28 -19.11 34.55
CA ASP A 92 -11.47 -18.77 35.33
C ASP A 92 -11.93 -17.36 34.93
N SER A 93 -13.13 -17.27 34.36
CA SER A 93 -13.72 -16.03 33.84
C SER A 93 -13.81 -14.93 34.90
N ARG A 94 -13.84 -15.27 36.19
CA ARG A 94 -13.82 -14.31 37.31
C ARG A 94 -12.50 -13.57 37.47
N PHE A 95 -11.42 -14.11 36.91
CA PHE A 95 -10.05 -13.57 36.99
C PHE A 95 -9.42 -13.35 35.60
N ALA A 96 -10.23 -13.31 34.55
CA ALA A 96 -9.79 -13.17 33.17
C ALA A 96 -9.41 -11.72 32.78
N ASN A 97 -9.45 -10.77 33.71
CA ASN A 97 -9.17 -9.36 33.45
C ASN A 97 -7.65 -9.10 33.38
N GLY A 98 -7.11 -9.06 32.17
CA GLY A 98 -5.74 -8.64 31.88
C GLY A 98 -5.56 -7.11 31.79
N PRO A 99 -4.36 -6.65 31.38
CA PRO A 99 -4.09 -5.24 31.11
C PRO A 99 -4.91 -4.74 29.91
N GLN A 100 -5.16 -3.43 29.86
CA GLN A 100 -5.88 -2.81 28.74
C GLN A 100 -5.03 -2.67 27.48
N THR A 101 -3.72 -2.49 27.66
CA THR A 101 -2.76 -2.29 26.57
C THR A 101 -1.51 -3.12 26.83
N ILE A 102 -1.00 -3.76 25.79
CA ILE A 102 0.25 -4.50 25.82
C ILE A 102 1.17 -3.93 24.74
N LYS A 103 2.42 -3.61 25.13
CA LYS A 103 3.50 -3.25 24.21
C LYS A 103 4.35 -4.48 23.96
N ALA A 104 4.23 -5.05 22.76
CA ALA A 104 4.98 -6.23 22.35
C ALA A 104 6.23 -5.83 21.53
N LEU A 105 7.37 -6.43 21.87
CA LEU A 105 8.65 -6.23 21.22
C LEU A 105 9.13 -7.58 20.64
N ASN A 106 8.99 -7.74 19.33
CA ASN A 106 9.39 -8.95 18.63
C ASN A 106 10.89 -8.93 18.31
N VAL A 107 11.63 -9.91 18.83
CA VAL A 107 13.08 -10.04 18.60
C VAL A 107 13.41 -10.86 17.36
N SER A 108 12.42 -11.51 16.72
CA SER A 108 12.61 -12.28 15.49
C SER A 108 12.85 -11.36 14.28
N LYS A 109 13.86 -11.69 13.46
CA LYS A 109 14.15 -11.01 12.18
C LYS A 109 13.25 -11.54 11.06
N ASN A 110 11.94 -11.31 11.17
CA ASN A 110 10.97 -11.80 10.20
C ASN A 110 11.12 -11.09 8.85
N LEU A 111 11.03 -11.85 7.76
CA LEU A 111 11.07 -11.33 6.39
C LEU A 111 9.66 -11.21 5.80
N SER A 112 9.40 -10.14 5.06
CA SER A 112 8.16 -9.99 4.29
C SER A 112 8.20 -10.86 3.04
N ALA A 113 7.16 -11.66 2.85
CA ALA A 113 6.92 -12.34 1.58
C ALA A 113 6.75 -11.31 0.45
N SER A 114 7.26 -11.62 -0.74
CA SER A 114 7.18 -10.71 -1.87
C SER A 114 7.08 -11.45 -3.19
N VAL A 115 6.49 -10.82 -4.19
CA VAL A 115 6.52 -11.29 -5.57
C VAL A 115 6.80 -10.10 -6.49
N SER A 116 7.67 -10.30 -7.47
CA SER A 116 7.88 -9.35 -8.56
C SER A 116 6.98 -9.76 -9.73
N ILE A 117 6.23 -8.79 -10.27
CA ILE A 117 5.26 -9.00 -11.33
C ILE A 117 5.70 -8.17 -12.53
N PRO A 118 5.92 -8.80 -13.69
CA PRO A 118 6.23 -8.04 -14.90
C PRO A 118 5.08 -7.11 -15.25
N SER A 119 5.44 -5.89 -15.64
CA SER A 119 4.54 -4.97 -16.34
C SER A 119 4.23 -5.50 -17.74
N ILE A 120 3.19 -4.95 -18.39
CA ILE A 120 2.96 -5.15 -19.82
C ILE A 120 4.14 -4.65 -20.67
N THR A 121 5.03 -3.87 -20.07
CA THR A 121 6.19 -3.32 -20.76
C THR A 121 7.46 -3.98 -20.31
N SER A 122 8.17 -4.43 -21.34
CA SER A 122 9.47 -5.04 -21.24
C SER A 122 10.41 -4.25 -20.33
N GLY A 123 11.06 -4.98 -19.43
CA GLY A 123 12.07 -4.44 -18.52
C GLY A 123 11.54 -3.74 -17.28
N ILE A 124 10.22 -3.68 -17.07
CA ILE A 124 9.62 -3.06 -15.87
C ILE A 124 8.90 -4.13 -15.04
N SER A 125 9.19 -4.17 -13.75
CA SER A 125 8.55 -5.10 -12.80
C SER A 125 8.13 -4.39 -11.52
N ASN A 126 6.95 -4.71 -11.02
CA ASN A 126 6.41 -4.18 -9.77
C ASN A 126 6.47 -5.24 -8.68
N THR A 127 6.96 -4.88 -7.50
CA THR A 127 7.08 -5.82 -6.38
C THR A 127 5.95 -5.61 -5.38
N ILE A 128 5.14 -6.63 -5.16
CA ILE A 128 4.13 -6.66 -4.10
C ILE A 128 4.74 -7.33 -2.88
N LYS A 129 4.63 -6.71 -1.70
CA LYS A 129 5.17 -7.21 -0.43
C LYS A 129 4.06 -7.35 0.60
N ALA A 130 4.12 -8.40 1.42
CA ALA A 130 3.24 -8.54 2.57
C ALA A 130 3.53 -7.40 3.57
N GLN A 131 2.46 -6.80 4.12
CA GLN A 131 2.58 -5.69 5.07
C GLN A 131 3.20 -6.14 6.39
N ILE A 132 2.79 -7.31 6.88
CA ILE A 132 3.29 -7.93 8.10
C ILE A 132 4.34 -8.97 7.69
N PRO A 133 5.59 -8.85 8.15
CA PRO A 133 6.61 -9.86 7.88
C PRO A 133 6.32 -11.17 8.62
N GLY A 134 6.81 -12.28 8.06
CA GLY A 134 6.61 -13.64 8.59
C GLY A 134 5.88 -14.59 7.63
N PRO A 135 5.74 -15.87 8.00
CA PRO A 135 5.29 -16.94 7.12
C PRO A 135 3.82 -16.81 6.67
N ARG A 136 2.96 -16.10 7.42
CA ARG A 136 1.59 -15.80 6.95
C ARG A 136 1.56 -15.04 5.63
N GLY A 137 2.57 -14.21 5.34
CA GLY A 137 2.69 -13.53 4.06
C GLY A 137 2.72 -14.49 2.86
N ASN A 138 3.22 -15.71 3.02
CA ASN A 138 3.30 -16.73 1.96
C ASN A 138 1.94 -17.35 1.60
N GLN A 139 0.91 -17.10 2.41
CA GLN A 139 -0.45 -17.57 2.18
C GLN A 139 -1.27 -16.57 1.37
N ILE A 140 -0.79 -15.32 1.30
CA ILE A 140 -1.41 -14.25 0.56
C ILE A 140 -1.38 -14.56 -0.94
N ARG A 141 -2.54 -14.43 -1.55
CA ARG A 141 -2.82 -14.59 -2.97
C ARG A 141 -3.50 -13.33 -3.44
N PHE A 142 -3.20 -12.91 -4.66
CA PHE A 142 -3.98 -11.87 -5.31
C PHE A 142 -4.14 -12.18 -6.78
N ARG A 143 -5.18 -11.60 -7.37
CA ARG A 143 -5.48 -11.67 -8.78
C ARG A 143 -6.03 -10.33 -9.23
N ILE A 144 -5.62 -9.90 -10.41
CA ILE A 144 -6.16 -8.69 -11.02
C ILE A 144 -6.78 -9.05 -12.36
N THR A 145 -8.01 -8.62 -12.55
CA THR A 145 -8.87 -9.00 -13.67
C THR A 145 -9.53 -7.76 -14.28
N ASN A 146 -10.25 -7.95 -15.38
CA ASN A 146 -11.00 -6.90 -16.07
C ASN A 146 -10.13 -5.67 -16.41
N ASN A 147 -9.01 -5.90 -17.10
CA ASN A 147 -8.06 -4.86 -17.51
C ASN A 147 -7.53 -4.01 -16.35
N GLY A 148 -7.35 -4.61 -15.17
CA GLY A 148 -6.84 -3.92 -13.98
C GLY A 148 -7.91 -3.39 -13.03
N THR A 149 -9.18 -3.35 -13.42
CA THR A 149 -10.23 -2.68 -12.63
C THR A 149 -10.74 -3.50 -11.45
N ILE A 150 -10.57 -4.82 -11.45
CA ILE A 150 -11.01 -5.69 -10.35
C ILE A 150 -9.82 -6.37 -9.72
N ILE A 151 -9.66 -6.16 -8.41
CA ILE A 151 -8.60 -6.73 -7.58
C ILE A 151 -9.23 -7.74 -6.62
N GLN A 152 -8.68 -8.94 -6.59
CA GLN A 152 -9.04 -9.97 -5.65
C GLN A 152 -7.84 -10.23 -4.75
N ILE A 153 -8.03 -10.17 -3.44
CA ILE A 153 -7.00 -10.43 -2.43
C ILE A 153 -7.53 -11.50 -1.51
N GLY A 154 -6.75 -12.54 -1.26
CA GLY A 154 -7.15 -13.55 -0.31
C GLY A 154 -5.98 -14.20 0.39
N ASP A 155 -6.31 -14.97 1.40
CA ASP A 155 -5.39 -15.79 2.19
C ASP A 155 -6.02 -17.18 2.41
N LYS A 156 -5.70 -17.83 3.52
CA LYS A 156 -6.31 -19.12 3.89
C LYS A 156 -7.77 -19.00 4.35
N ASP A 157 -8.18 -17.82 4.84
CA ASP A 157 -9.45 -17.58 5.51
C ASP A 157 -10.52 -17.06 4.53
N GLY A 158 -10.10 -16.48 3.39
CA GLY A 158 -11.03 -16.15 2.31
C GLY A 158 -10.43 -15.30 1.20
N ILE A 159 -11.29 -14.87 0.26
CA ILE A 159 -10.96 -13.94 -0.81
C ILE A 159 -11.91 -12.76 -0.74
N VAL A 160 -11.34 -11.55 -0.71
CA VAL A 160 -12.03 -10.27 -0.80
C VAL A 160 -11.89 -9.75 -2.22
N ASN A 161 -13.01 -9.33 -2.81
CA ASN A 161 -13.05 -8.70 -4.13
C ASN A 161 -13.23 -7.19 -3.99
N SER A 162 -12.52 -6.42 -4.80
CA SER A 162 -12.83 -5.01 -4.99
C SER A 162 -14.11 -4.85 -5.82
N ALA A 163 -14.82 -3.75 -5.60
CA ALA A 163 -15.69 -3.23 -6.65
C ALA A 163 -14.85 -2.85 -7.88
N PRO A 164 -15.44 -2.81 -9.10
CA PRO A 164 -14.76 -2.28 -10.27
C PRO A 164 -14.26 -0.86 -10.00
N ILE A 165 -12.97 -0.63 -10.24
CA ILE A 165 -12.33 0.66 -10.04
C ILE A 165 -12.64 1.57 -11.23
N GLU A 166 -13.41 2.63 -10.98
CA GLU A 166 -13.64 3.71 -11.94
C GLU A 166 -12.46 4.69 -11.94
N ALA A 167 -11.51 4.44 -12.84
CA ALA A 167 -10.27 5.19 -12.94
C ALA A 167 -10.19 6.12 -14.15
N ASN A 168 -11.28 6.32 -14.90
CA ASN A 168 -11.29 7.26 -16.03
C ASN A 168 -11.35 8.69 -15.50
N GLU A 169 -10.34 9.50 -15.83
CA GLU A 169 -10.20 10.84 -15.25
C GLU A 169 -10.70 11.92 -16.20
N PHE A 170 -10.12 11.99 -17.39
CA PHE A 170 -10.55 12.89 -18.44
C PHE A 170 -10.20 12.33 -19.80
N ARG A 171 -10.90 12.81 -20.82
CA ARG A 171 -10.69 12.42 -22.22
C ARG A 171 -10.17 13.61 -23.00
N ILE A 172 -9.13 13.42 -23.80
CA ILE A 172 -8.52 14.44 -24.64
C ILE A 172 -8.55 14.02 -26.11
N SER A 173 -8.73 14.99 -27.01
CA SER A 173 -8.60 14.83 -28.45
C SER A 173 -7.96 16.07 -29.06
N TYR A 174 -7.21 15.88 -30.14
CA TYR A 174 -6.70 16.98 -30.95
C TYR A 174 -7.59 17.16 -32.19
N THR A 175 -8.24 18.32 -32.29
CA THR A 175 -9.16 18.69 -33.37
C THR A 175 -8.50 19.58 -34.43
N GLY A 176 -7.27 20.05 -34.19
CA GLY A 176 -6.54 20.91 -35.11
C GLY A 176 -6.03 20.20 -36.37
N ASN A 177 -5.34 20.90 -37.27
CA ASN A 177 -4.99 20.40 -38.59
C ASN A 177 -3.58 19.83 -38.77
N ALA A 178 -2.82 19.63 -37.68
CA ALA A 178 -1.56 18.89 -37.77
C ALA A 178 -1.77 17.42 -38.20
N GLY A 179 -0.74 16.83 -38.79
CA GLY A 179 -0.79 15.44 -39.28
C GLY A 179 -0.89 14.40 -38.15
N VAL A 180 -0.16 14.60 -37.05
CA VAL A 180 -0.09 13.69 -35.89
C VAL A 180 -0.05 14.52 -34.61
N ALA A 181 -0.69 14.04 -33.54
CA ALA A 181 -0.64 14.67 -32.22
C ALA A 181 -0.27 13.63 -31.15
N SER A 182 1.02 13.56 -30.82
CA SER A 182 1.58 12.53 -29.93
C SER A 182 1.52 12.96 -28.46
N LEU A 183 0.60 12.37 -27.70
CA LEU A 183 0.44 12.57 -26.25
C LEU A 183 1.45 11.75 -25.45
N THR A 184 2.11 12.41 -24.50
CA THR A 184 2.97 11.81 -23.48
C THR A 184 2.75 12.50 -22.13
N PHE A 185 2.97 11.78 -21.03
CA PHE A 185 2.88 12.31 -19.68
C PHE A 185 3.90 11.62 -18.78
N ASP A 186 4.88 12.37 -18.27
CA ASP A 186 5.98 11.79 -17.51
C ASP A 186 5.81 11.84 -15.97
N GLY A 187 4.62 12.17 -15.49
CA GLY A 187 4.37 12.46 -14.06
C GLY A 187 4.72 13.89 -13.65
N VAL A 188 5.50 14.62 -14.46
CA VAL A 188 5.94 16.00 -14.21
C VAL A 188 5.49 16.92 -15.35
N ASN A 189 5.69 16.51 -16.59
CA ASN A 189 5.37 17.20 -17.83
C ASN A 189 4.24 16.47 -18.54
N PHE A 190 3.17 17.17 -18.83
CA PHE A 190 2.14 16.75 -19.78
C PHE A 190 2.47 17.37 -21.14
N ARG A 191 2.61 16.54 -22.18
CA ARG A 191 3.04 17.01 -23.50
C ARG A 191 2.21 16.42 -24.62
N VAL A 192 1.89 17.25 -25.60
CA VAL A 192 1.42 16.81 -26.92
C VAL A 192 2.33 17.45 -27.97
N ILE A 193 3.02 16.61 -28.73
CA ILE A 193 3.91 17.07 -29.81
C ILE A 193 3.20 16.88 -31.14
N LEU A 194 3.05 17.97 -31.88
CA LEU A 194 2.49 17.99 -33.22
C LEU A 194 3.58 17.65 -34.23
N SER A 195 3.29 16.76 -35.17
CA SER A 195 4.25 16.35 -36.21
C SER A 195 3.55 15.95 -37.50
N GLY A 196 4.35 15.59 -38.53
CA GLY A 196 3.84 15.34 -39.88
C GLY A 196 3.56 16.64 -40.61
N THR A 197 2.31 16.88 -41.00
CA THR A 197 1.90 18.14 -41.63
C THR A 197 1.90 19.27 -40.59
N PRO A 198 2.59 20.40 -40.82
CA PRO A 198 2.57 21.54 -39.90
C PRO A 198 1.16 22.08 -39.70
N ALA A 199 0.82 22.45 -38.47
CA ALA A 199 -0.44 23.11 -38.17
C ALA A 199 -0.49 24.51 -38.82
N THR A 200 -1.64 24.87 -39.39
CA THR A 200 -1.89 26.20 -39.98
C THR A 200 -3.11 26.89 -39.37
N ASP A 201 -3.75 26.26 -38.39
CA ASP A 201 -4.95 26.73 -37.69
C ASP A 201 -4.64 27.47 -36.37
N GLY A 202 -3.35 27.74 -36.11
CA GLY A 202 -2.88 28.38 -34.88
C GLY A 202 -2.73 27.42 -33.70
N SER A 203 -3.00 26.12 -33.87
CA SER A 203 -2.64 25.12 -32.87
C SER A 203 -1.12 24.92 -32.82
N ALA A 204 -0.62 24.59 -31.63
CA ALA A 204 0.80 24.40 -31.36
C ALA A 204 1.00 23.24 -30.39
N ASP A 205 2.26 22.83 -30.21
CA ASP A 205 2.64 21.85 -29.20
C ASP A 205 2.14 22.27 -27.81
N LEU A 206 1.70 21.27 -27.04
CA LEU A 206 1.45 21.43 -25.62
C LEU A 206 2.64 20.90 -24.85
N SER A 207 3.17 21.70 -23.93
CA SER A 207 4.15 21.25 -22.95
C SER A 207 3.94 22.04 -21.67
N VAL A 208 3.53 21.35 -20.62
CA VAL A 208 3.16 22.01 -19.37
C VAL A 208 3.61 21.19 -18.17
N LEU A 209 4.06 21.88 -17.11
CA LEU A 209 4.39 21.26 -15.84
C LEU A 209 3.11 21.04 -15.05
N VAL A 210 2.87 19.78 -14.69
CA VAL A 210 1.65 19.37 -13.99
C VAL A 210 1.59 19.90 -12.56
N LYS A 211 2.72 20.27 -11.96
CA LYS A 211 2.75 20.94 -10.65
C LYS A 211 2.04 22.30 -10.66
N ASP A 212 1.92 22.95 -11.82
CA ASP A 212 1.27 24.26 -11.96
C ASP A 212 -0.27 24.12 -12.06
N TYR A 213 -0.76 22.89 -12.21
CA TYR A 213 -2.18 22.53 -12.31
C TYR A 213 -2.44 21.41 -11.31
N GLU A 214 -2.76 21.79 -10.07
CA GLU A 214 -2.85 20.84 -8.97
C GLU A 214 -3.99 19.84 -9.19
N THR A 215 -5.10 20.30 -9.78
CA THR A 215 -6.30 19.50 -10.02
C THR A 215 -6.50 19.16 -11.50
N ILE A 216 -7.14 18.02 -11.76
CA ILE A 216 -7.44 17.56 -13.12
C ILE A 216 -8.37 18.56 -13.83
N SER A 217 -9.29 19.20 -13.10
CA SER A 217 -10.14 20.26 -13.65
C SER A 217 -9.34 21.45 -14.18
N GLU A 218 -8.30 21.91 -13.45
CA GLU A 218 -7.43 23.00 -13.90
C GLU A 218 -6.65 22.61 -15.15
N LEU A 219 -6.13 21.39 -15.21
CA LEU A 219 -5.43 20.87 -16.38
C LEU A 219 -6.36 20.77 -17.61
N VAL A 220 -7.59 20.27 -17.43
CA VAL A 220 -8.61 20.23 -18.49
C VAL A 220 -8.96 21.64 -18.96
N GLY A 221 -9.14 22.59 -18.05
CA GLY A 221 -9.37 24.00 -18.37
C GLY A 221 -8.23 24.60 -19.20
N PHE A 222 -6.98 24.31 -18.82
CA PHE A 222 -5.81 24.71 -19.59
C PHE A 222 -5.80 24.12 -21.00
N ILE A 223 -6.04 22.80 -21.15
CA ILE A 223 -6.08 22.15 -22.46
C ILE A 223 -7.14 22.78 -23.35
N ASN A 224 -8.35 23.01 -22.81
CA ASN A 224 -9.45 23.63 -23.55
C ASN A 224 -9.20 25.11 -23.90
N SER A 225 -8.29 25.80 -23.20
CA SER A 225 -7.87 27.16 -23.55
C SER A 225 -6.97 27.23 -24.80
N ARG A 226 -6.49 26.08 -25.29
CA ARG A 226 -5.50 25.99 -26.38
C ARG A 226 -6.20 25.67 -27.70
N PRO A 227 -5.94 26.43 -28.78
CA PRO A 227 -6.51 26.15 -30.10
C PRO A 227 -6.16 24.74 -30.58
N GLY A 228 -7.15 24.05 -31.16
CA GLY A 228 -6.98 22.71 -31.73
C GLY A 228 -7.06 21.57 -30.71
N TYR A 229 -7.35 21.83 -29.44
CA TYR A 229 -7.51 20.79 -28.40
C TYR A 229 -8.91 20.79 -27.81
N SER A 230 -9.37 19.61 -27.42
CA SER A 230 -10.60 19.42 -26.66
C SER A 230 -10.39 18.37 -25.58
N ALA A 231 -10.79 18.71 -24.36
CA ALA A 231 -10.74 17.83 -23.21
C ALA A 231 -12.08 17.85 -22.44
N VAL A 232 -12.51 16.67 -21.99
CA VAL A 232 -13.74 16.47 -21.22
C VAL A 232 -13.39 15.78 -19.91
N LEU A 233 -13.73 16.42 -18.79
CA LEU A 233 -13.60 15.83 -17.47
C LEU A 233 -14.62 14.67 -17.31
N LEU A 234 -14.15 13.51 -16.86
CA LEU A 234 -14.98 12.31 -16.63
C LEU A 234 -15.07 11.95 -15.15
N SER A 235 -14.11 12.40 -14.34
CA SER A 235 -14.07 12.18 -12.89
C SER A 235 -14.41 13.44 -12.09
N GLN A 236 -14.13 13.40 -10.79
CA GLN A 236 -14.35 14.53 -9.89
C GLN A 236 -13.30 15.63 -10.16
N PRO A 237 -13.71 16.92 -10.13
CA PRO A 237 -12.85 18.03 -10.54
C PRO A 237 -11.66 18.27 -9.61
N ASP A 238 -11.76 17.87 -8.34
CA ASP A 238 -10.79 18.07 -7.26
C ASP A 238 -9.68 16.99 -7.22
N ARG A 239 -9.79 15.95 -8.07
CA ARG A 239 -8.75 14.93 -8.17
C ARG A 239 -7.42 15.54 -8.58
N LYS A 240 -6.35 15.08 -7.94
CA LYS A 240 -5.01 15.63 -8.14
C LYS A 240 -4.38 15.06 -9.41
N THR A 241 -3.75 15.91 -10.20
CA THR A 241 -3.10 15.52 -11.46
C THR A 241 -1.93 14.54 -11.26
N LYS A 242 -1.27 14.58 -10.10
CA LYS A 242 -0.24 13.59 -9.71
C LYS A 242 -0.71 12.14 -9.65
N THR A 243 -2.03 11.90 -9.68
CA THR A 243 -2.61 10.54 -9.65
C THR A 243 -2.69 9.90 -11.04
N LEU A 244 -2.56 10.70 -12.10
CA LEU A 244 -2.68 10.24 -13.48
C LEU A 244 -1.62 9.21 -13.83
N ASP A 245 -2.00 8.26 -14.68
CA ASP A 245 -1.16 7.23 -15.22
C ASP A 245 -0.21 7.84 -16.26
N PHE A 246 1.07 7.51 -16.13
CA PHE A 246 2.15 7.95 -17.02
C PHE A 246 1.98 7.41 -18.45
N ILE A 247 2.39 8.18 -19.45
CA ILE A 247 2.48 7.81 -20.87
C ILE A 247 3.88 8.16 -21.38
N SER A 248 4.67 7.16 -21.76
CA SER A 248 6.04 7.34 -22.28
C SER A 248 6.11 7.91 -23.66
N SER A 249 7.29 8.46 -23.96
CA SER A 249 7.68 8.77 -25.33
C SER A 249 7.71 7.56 -26.25
N SER A 250 8.11 6.38 -25.77
CA SER A 250 8.08 5.13 -26.56
C SER A 250 6.67 4.65 -26.88
N ASP A 251 5.68 5.14 -26.13
CA ASP A 251 4.28 4.66 -26.18
C ASP A 251 3.34 5.84 -26.32
N ALA A 252 3.84 6.88 -27.00
CA ALA A 252 3.12 8.08 -27.26
C ALA A 252 1.83 7.74 -28.01
N ILE A 253 0.72 8.26 -27.52
CA ILE A 253 -0.59 7.97 -28.07
C ILE A 253 -0.94 9.09 -29.05
N ASP A 254 -1.27 8.72 -30.29
CA ASP A 254 -1.80 9.70 -31.23
C ASP A 254 -3.26 10.03 -30.89
N ILE A 255 -3.50 11.27 -30.47
CA ILE A 255 -4.84 11.78 -30.10
C ILE A 255 -5.53 12.50 -31.25
N LYS A 256 -4.95 12.48 -32.46
CA LYS A 256 -5.56 12.98 -33.70
C LYS A 256 -6.53 11.96 -34.30
N THR A 257 -6.13 10.69 -34.30
CA THR A 257 -6.93 9.58 -34.87
C THR A 257 -8.12 9.20 -34.01
N GLY A 258 -8.13 9.56 -32.72
CA GLY A 258 -9.28 9.40 -31.84
C GLY A 258 -9.05 9.99 -30.46
N PRO A 259 -10.13 10.21 -29.68
CA PRO A 259 -10.00 10.69 -28.32
C PRO A 259 -9.37 9.62 -27.42
N TYR A 260 -8.44 10.02 -26.57
CA TYR A 260 -7.81 9.15 -25.57
C TYR A 260 -8.28 9.50 -24.16
N THR A 261 -8.56 8.48 -23.35
CA THR A 261 -8.97 8.67 -21.95
C THR A 261 -7.78 8.43 -21.05
N LEU A 262 -7.32 9.49 -20.37
CA LEU A 262 -6.34 9.35 -19.30
C LEU A 262 -7.00 8.77 -18.06
N ARG A 263 -6.24 7.92 -17.37
CA ARG A 263 -6.70 7.16 -16.22
C ARG A 263 -5.78 7.40 -15.03
N SER A 264 -6.24 7.07 -13.82
CA SER A 264 -5.42 6.99 -12.59
C SER A 264 -5.47 5.59 -11.99
N LEU A 265 -5.45 4.56 -12.84
CA LEU A 265 -5.77 3.19 -12.44
C LEU A 265 -4.76 2.64 -11.43
N LEU A 266 -3.47 2.90 -11.64
CA LEU A 266 -2.41 2.44 -10.74
C LEU A 266 -2.56 3.05 -9.35
N TYR A 267 -2.85 4.35 -9.27
CA TYR A 267 -3.06 5.03 -7.99
C TYR A 267 -4.19 4.37 -7.18
N TRP A 268 -5.31 4.07 -7.83
CA TRP A 268 -6.45 3.44 -7.16
C TRP A 268 -6.19 1.98 -6.77
N GLN A 269 -5.42 1.25 -7.58
CA GLN A 269 -4.99 -0.10 -7.22
C GLN A 269 -4.07 -0.09 -6.00
N GLU A 270 -3.09 0.82 -5.94
CA GLU A 270 -2.23 0.99 -4.77
C GLU A 270 -3.03 1.37 -3.51
N ALA A 271 -3.99 2.29 -3.66
CA ALA A 271 -4.87 2.68 -2.56
C ALA A 271 -5.69 1.50 -2.02
N PHE A 272 -6.20 0.63 -2.89
CA PHE A 272 -6.95 -0.57 -2.48
C PHE A 272 -6.06 -1.57 -1.72
N PHE A 273 -4.83 -1.81 -2.19
CA PHE A 273 -3.88 -2.67 -1.47
C PHE A 273 -3.57 -2.14 -0.06
N LEU A 274 -3.46 -0.81 0.09
CA LEU A 274 -3.21 -0.18 1.39
C LEU A 274 -4.43 -0.25 2.32
N GLN A 275 -5.65 -0.06 1.80
CA GLN A 275 -6.88 -0.10 2.60
C GLN A 275 -7.22 -1.51 3.11
N THR A 276 -6.88 -2.55 2.35
CA THR A 276 -7.10 -3.95 2.75
C THR A 276 -6.10 -4.45 3.80
N GLY A 277 -5.13 -3.62 4.21
CA GLY A 277 -4.30 -3.81 5.42
C GLY A 277 -3.31 -4.98 5.40
N SER A 278 -3.32 -5.80 4.33
CA SER A 278 -2.53 -7.04 4.27
C SER A 278 -1.27 -6.92 3.42
N GLN A 279 -1.21 -5.92 2.53
CA GLN A 279 -0.19 -5.85 1.47
C GLN A 279 0.25 -4.41 1.21
N LYS A 280 1.50 -4.26 0.78
CA LYS A 280 2.03 -3.00 0.28
C LYS A 280 2.72 -3.25 -1.06
N LEU A 281 2.32 -2.48 -2.06
CA LEU A 281 3.06 -2.42 -3.32
C LEU A 281 4.33 -1.58 -3.09
N LYS A 282 5.51 -2.18 -3.29
CA LYS A 282 6.80 -1.49 -3.19
C LYS A 282 7.44 -1.49 -4.58
N ARG A 283 7.49 -0.31 -5.20
CA ARG A 283 8.21 -0.12 -6.47
C ARG A 283 9.70 -0.36 -6.23
N GLU A 284 10.31 -1.25 -6.98
CA GLU A 284 11.76 -1.51 -6.93
C GLU A 284 12.48 -0.64 -7.97
N GLN A 285 12.47 0.68 -7.76
CA GLN A 285 13.59 1.54 -8.15
C GLN A 285 13.52 2.92 -7.48
N LYS A 286 14.71 3.38 -7.07
CA LYS A 286 15.01 4.69 -6.49
C LYS A 286 14.62 5.78 -7.49
N GLU A 287 13.79 6.73 -7.05
CA GLU A 287 13.51 8.03 -7.66
C GLU A 287 14.08 8.22 -9.07
N ASN A 288 13.40 7.66 -10.06
CA ASN A 288 13.45 8.19 -11.41
C ASN A 288 12.00 8.24 -11.89
N PRO A 289 11.34 9.42 -11.89
CA PRO A 289 9.92 9.54 -12.24
C PRO A 289 9.63 9.11 -13.69
N ALA A 290 10.66 8.95 -14.52
CA ALA A 290 10.57 8.42 -15.86
C ALA A 290 10.61 6.88 -15.86
N ARG A 291 9.42 6.23 -15.85
CA ARG A 291 9.08 5.00 -16.63
C ARG A 291 7.87 4.22 -16.05
N ILE A 292 6.64 4.64 -16.43
CA ILE A 292 5.44 3.90 -16.92
C ILE A 292 5.11 2.49 -16.29
N TRP A 293 3.88 2.07 -15.97
CA TRP A 293 2.89 1.44 -16.89
C TRP A 293 1.62 0.88 -16.26
N HIS A 294 0.58 0.83 -17.12
CA HIS A 294 -0.65 0.05 -17.03
C HIS A 294 -0.49 -1.30 -16.32
N LEU A 295 -1.29 -1.45 -15.27
CA LEU A 295 -1.30 -2.62 -14.42
C LEU A 295 -2.20 -3.71 -15.02
N PHE A 296 -1.54 -4.79 -15.41
CA PHE A 296 -2.06 -6.16 -15.56
C PHE A 296 -2.82 -6.50 -16.85
N HIS A 297 -2.13 -7.16 -17.77
CA HIS A 297 -2.70 -8.25 -18.57
C HIS A 297 -2.20 -9.58 -17.98
N ILE A 298 -2.92 -10.10 -16.97
CA ILE A 298 -2.67 -11.47 -16.50
C ILE A 298 -3.36 -12.40 -17.50
N SER A 299 -2.59 -13.28 -18.12
CA SER A 299 -3.13 -14.43 -18.88
C SER A 299 -4.28 -15.10 -18.08
N PRO A 300 -5.39 -15.50 -18.70
CA PRO A 300 -6.65 -15.79 -18.01
C PRO A 300 -6.64 -16.86 -16.89
N ALA A 301 -5.52 -17.53 -16.58
CA ALA A 301 -5.48 -18.72 -15.74
C ALA A 301 -4.58 -18.69 -14.47
N GLY A 302 -3.87 -17.60 -14.14
CA GLY A 302 -2.87 -17.65 -13.05
C GLY A 302 -3.28 -16.98 -11.73
N LEU A 303 -3.50 -17.75 -10.66
CA LEU A 303 -3.47 -17.24 -9.29
C LEU A 303 -2.01 -17.03 -8.86
N LEU A 304 -1.60 -15.80 -8.53
CA LEU A 304 -0.23 -15.51 -8.09
C LEU A 304 -0.11 -15.68 -6.57
N ARG A 305 0.95 -16.38 -6.13
CA ARG A 305 1.28 -16.61 -4.72
C ARG A 305 2.57 -15.88 -4.37
N LEU A 306 2.62 -15.20 -3.22
CA LEU A 306 3.87 -14.64 -2.71
C LEU A 306 4.85 -15.77 -2.35
N GLN A 307 6.09 -15.68 -2.84
CA GLN A 307 7.13 -16.65 -2.52
C GLN A 307 7.94 -16.20 -1.30
N PRO A 308 8.43 -17.15 -0.49
CA PRO A 308 9.37 -16.84 0.59
C PRO A 308 10.66 -16.25 0.00
N GLN A 309 11.16 -15.19 0.62
CA GLN A 309 12.54 -14.74 0.38
C GLN A 309 13.50 -15.82 0.90
N PRO A 310 14.55 -16.19 0.16
CA PRO A 310 15.54 -17.14 0.66
C PRO A 310 16.19 -16.56 1.93
N THR A 311 16.13 -17.32 3.03
CA THR A 311 16.92 -17.05 4.24
C THR A 311 18.40 -17.20 3.90
N ILE A 312 19.16 -16.11 4.06
CA ILE A 312 20.65 -16.11 4.04
C ILE A 312 21.14 -16.45 5.44
#